data_AF-A0A5B1L466-F1
#
_entry.id   AF-A0A5B1L466-F1
#
_cell.length_a   1.000
_cell.length_b   1.000
_cell.length_c   1.000
_cell.angle_alpha   90.00
_cell.angle_beta   90.00
_cell.angle_gamma   90.00
#
_symmetry.space_group_name_H-M   'P 1'
#
loop_
_entity.id
_entity.type
_entity.pdbx_description
1 polymer ?
#
loop_
_entity_poly.entity_id
_entity_poly.type
_entity_poly.pdbx_seq_one_letter_code
_entity_poly.pdbx_strand_id
1 'polypeptide(L)'
;SSWVFKPLWESNKLYFKIWNADSNSYLEFGEKDANGIQPLIGSDRASSERFQWYLVPDKNAATSEIFFYIYNRKFNDPIEINLKENSNDEQQLFGELTRTDVNFEHYGWNFEPL
;
A
#
# COMPACT_ATOMS: atom_id res chain seq x y z
N SER A 1 8.41 -8.81 -9.51
CA SER A 1 7.16 -8.36 -10.15
C SER A 1 7.28 -6.89 -10.52
N SER A 2 6.74 -6.49 -11.66
CA SER A 2 6.87 -5.11 -12.15
C SER A 2 5.66 -4.26 -11.75
N TRP A 3 5.91 -3.16 -11.04
CA TRP A 3 4.89 -2.22 -10.58
C TRP A 3 5.21 -0.81 -11.09
N VAL A 4 4.17 -0.09 -11.53
CA VAL A 4 4.29 1.25 -12.09
C VAL A 4 3.33 2.21 -11.39
N PHE A 5 3.87 3.33 -10.91
CA PHE A 5 3.09 4.45 -10.38
C PHE A 5 2.58 5.31 -11.53
N LYS A 6 1.26 5.42 -11.69
CA LYS A 6 0.60 6.30 -12.65
C LYS A 6 0.03 7.53 -11.92
N PRO A 7 0.58 8.74 -12.15
CA PRO A 7 0.17 9.92 -11.40
C PRO A 7 -1.23 10.40 -11.77
N LEU A 8 -1.93 10.97 -10.79
CA LEU A 8 -3.23 11.63 -10.92
C LEU A 8 -3.19 12.93 -10.11
N TRP A 9 -3.46 14.06 -10.74
CA TRP A 9 -3.56 15.35 -10.06
C TRP A 9 -5.03 15.72 -9.86
N GLU A 10 -5.46 15.87 -8.62
CA GLU A 10 -6.83 16.28 -8.31
C GLU A 10 -6.87 17.14 -7.03
N SER A 11 -7.66 18.21 -7.05
CA SER A 11 -7.86 19.08 -5.88
C SER A 11 -6.56 19.56 -5.22
N ASN A 12 -5.57 19.93 -6.05
CA ASN A 12 -4.23 20.39 -5.63
C ASN A 12 -3.40 19.33 -4.87
N LYS A 13 -3.67 18.04 -5.11
CA LYS A 13 -2.93 16.91 -4.52
C LYS A 13 -2.49 15.95 -5.61
N LEU A 14 -1.32 15.35 -5.43
CA LEU A 14 -0.81 14.27 -6.26
C LEU A 14 -1.18 12.92 -5.63
N TYR A 15 -1.93 12.14 -6.39
CA TYR A 15 -2.23 10.75 -6.10
C TYR A 15 -1.57 9.85 -7.15
N PHE A 16 -1.57 8.56 -6.87
CA PHE A 16 -1.05 7.55 -7.78
C PHE A 16 -2.02 6.39 -7.87
N LYS A 17 -2.13 5.82 -9.07
CA LYS A 17 -2.61 4.45 -9.25
C LYS A 17 -1.39 3.54 -9.35
N ILE A 18 -1.37 2.46 -8.58
CA ILE A 18 -0.26 1.50 -8.58
C ILE A 18 -0.68 0.33 -9.47
N TRP A 19 -0.05 0.20 -10.64
CA TRP A 19 -0.38 -0.79 -11.66
C TRP A 19 0.63 -1.94 -11.67
N ASN A 20 0.14 -3.17 -11.64
CA ASN A 20 0.94 -4.38 -11.80
C ASN A 20 0.98 -4.77 -13.28
N ALA A 21 2.18 -4.81 -13.87
CA ALA A 21 2.34 -5.13 -15.29
C ALA A 21 2.03 -6.60 -15.60
N ASP A 22 2.33 -7.51 -14.68
CA ASP A 22 2.23 -8.96 -14.88
C ASP A 22 0.76 -9.42 -14.91
N SER A 23 -0.08 -8.86 -14.04
CA SER A 23 -1.52 -9.16 -13.92
C SER A 23 -2.43 -8.17 -14.63
N ASN A 24 -1.86 -7.10 -15.20
CA ASN A 24 -2.59 -5.98 -15.79
C ASN A 24 -3.70 -5.41 -14.87
N SER A 25 -3.41 -5.30 -13.58
CA SER A 25 -4.37 -4.87 -12.56
C SER A 25 -3.87 -3.68 -11.76
N TYR A 26 -4.77 -2.94 -11.13
CA TYR A 26 -4.44 -1.86 -10.20
C TYR A 26 -4.67 -2.30 -8.77
N LEU A 27 -3.75 -1.90 -7.88
CA LEU A 27 -3.87 -2.15 -6.45
C LEU A 27 -5.03 -1.31 -5.86
N GLU A 28 -5.91 -1.97 -5.12
CA GLU A 28 -6.95 -1.33 -4.29
C GLU A 28 -7.07 -1.99 -2.91
N PHE A 29 -7.71 -1.26 -1.99
CA PHE A 29 -8.31 -1.90 -0.83
C PHE A 29 -9.63 -2.58 -1.20
N GLY A 30 -9.74 -3.86 -0.88
CA GLY A 30 -10.96 -4.65 -1.01
C GLY A 30 -12.01 -4.30 0.03
N GLU A 31 -13.06 -5.12 0.10
CA GLU A 31 -14.06 -5.04 1.17
C GLU A 31 -13.53 -5.68 2.45
N LYS A 32 -13.96 -5.16 3.61
CA LYS A 32 -13.62 -5.77 4.90
C LYS A 32 -14.25 -7.16 5.03
N ASP A 33 -13.48 -8.11 5.54
CA ASP A 33 -13.99 -9.43 5.87
C ASP A 33 -14.82 -9.42 7.17
N ALA A 34 -15.33 -10.58 7.58
CA ALA A 34 -16.13 -10.72 8.79
C ALA A 34 -15.37 -10.36 10.09
N ASN A 35 -14.03 -10.34 10.05
CA ASN A 35 -13.17 -9.95 11.16
C ASN A 35 -12.78 -8.47 11.11
N GLY A 36 -13.24 -7.73 10.09
CA GLY A 36 -12.92 -6.32 9.89
C GLY A 36 -11.62 -6.07 9.13
N ILE A 37 -10.95 -7.13 8.67
CA ILE A 37 -9.66 -7.06 7.96
C ILE A 37 -9.91 -6.59 6.53
N GLN A 38 -9.17 -5.58 6.07
CA GLN A 38 -9.27 -5.08 4.71
C GLN A 38 -8.09 -5.59 3.85
N PRO A 39 -8.33 -6.49 2.88
CA PRO A 39 -7.27 -7.04 2.06
C PRO A 39 -6.83 -6.05 0.97
N LEU A 40 -5.59 -6.18 0.53
CA LEU A 40 -5.09 -5.56 -0.70
C LEU A 40 -5.32 -6.51 -1.87
N ILE A 41 -5.99 -6.03 -2.92
CA ILE A 41 -6.34 -6.84 -4.10
C ILE A 41 -6.01 -6.09 -5.39
N GLY A 42 -5.84 -6.84 -6.47
CA GLY A 42 -5.71 -6.29 -7.82
C GLY A 42 -7.04 -6.29 -8.56
N SER A 43 -7.38 -5.19 -9.23
CA SER A 43 -8.62 -5.06 -10.01
C SER A 43 -8.42 -4.17 -11.24
N ASP A 44 -9.18 -4.42 -12.31
CA ASP A 44 -9.11 -3.70 -13.58
C ASP A 44 -9.98 -2.43 -13.62
N ARG A 45 -10.89 -2.27 -12.64
CA ARG A 45 -11.86 -1.16 -12.57
C ARG A 45 -11.40 0.00 -11.70
N ALA A 46 -10.28 0.63 -12.08
CA ALA A 46 -9.64 1.70 -11.32
C ALA A 46 -10.35 3.08 -11.38
N SER A 47 -11.65 3.15 -11.05
CA SER A 47 -12.45 4.39 -11.11
C SER A 47 -12.75 5.02 -9.74
N SER A 48 -12.59 4.28 -8.64
CA SER A 48 -12.88 4.79 -7.29
C SER A 48 -11.63 5.32 -6.59
N GLU A 49 -11.82 6.03 -5.47
CA GLU A 49 -10.73 6.48 -4.60
C GLU A 49 -9.98 5.32 -3.93
N ARG A 50 -10.54 4.10 -3.92
CA ARG A 50 -9.86 2.90 -3.36
C ARG A 50 -8.65 2.46 -4.16
N PHE A 51 -8.55 2.90 -5.42
CA PHE A 51 -7.42 2.63 -6.32
C PHE A 51 -6.34 3.70 -6.28
N GLN A 52 -6.53 4.72 -5.44
CA GLN A 52 -5.71 5.92 -5.43
C GLN A 52 -4.92 5.97 -4.14
N TRP A 53 -3.64 6.26 -4.28
CA TRP A 53 -2.67 6.22 -3.21
C TRP A 53 -1.94 7.55 -3.11
N TYR A 54 -1.53 7.94 -1.92
CA TYR A 54 -0.61 9.07 -1.71
C TYR A 54 0.60 8.60 -0.91
N LEU A 55 1.73 9.27 -1.15
CA LEU A 55 3.01 8.92 -0.57
C LEU A 55 3.38 9.93 0.51
N VAL A 56 3.85 9.43 1.65
CA VAL A 56 4.45 10.24 2.71
C VAL A 56 5.91 9.80 2.86
N PRO A 57 6.89 10.63 2.47
CA PRO A 57 8.30 10.30 2.65
C PRO A 57 8.69 10.38 4.12
N ASP A 58 9.59 9.51 4.53
CA ASP A 58 10.27 9.58 5.82
C ASP A 58 11.72 9.06 5.68
N LYS A 59 12.52 9.20 6.73
CA LYS A 59 13.94 8.86 6.74
C LYS A 59 14.23 7.88 7.87
N ASN A 60 14.88 6.77 7.54
CA ASN A 60 15.34 5.82 8.56
C ASN A 60 16.43 6.50 9.41
N ALA A 61 16.23 6.56 10.72
CA ALA A 61 17.15 7.25 11.62
C ALA A 61 18.52 6.57 11.70
N ALA A 62 18.57 5.25 11.55
CA ALA A 62 19.79 4.45 11.62
C ALA A 62 20.56 4.41 10.29
N THR A 63 19.88 4.22 9.15
CA THR A 63 20.54 4.05 7.83
C THR A 63 20.61 5.34 7.02
N SER A 64 19.86 6.37 7.40
CA SER A 64 19.65 7.59 6.62
C SER A 64 19.00 7.39 5.24
N GLU A 65 18.44 6.22 4.97
CA GLU A 65 17.70 5.94 3.74
C GLU A 65 16.32 6.61 3.76
N ILE A 66 15.86 7.05 2.59
CA ILE A 66 14.51 7.57 2.39
C ILE A 66 13.60 6.41 2.03
N PHE A 67 12.49 6.30 2.73
CA PHE A 67 11.43 5.35 2.44
C PHE A 67 10.09 6.09 2.36
N PHE A 68 9.05 5.40 1.89
CA PHE A 68 7.72 6.00 1.73
C PHE A 68 6.66 5.16 2.42
N TYR A 69 5.81 5.80 3.21
CA TYR A 69 4.51 5.24 3.55
C TYR A 69 3.56 5.44 2.38
N ILE A 70 2.81 4.39 2.04
CA ILE A 70 1.85 4.40 0.95
C ILE A 70 0.45 4.31 1.55
N TYR A 71 -0.32 5.40 1.47
CA TYR A 71 -1.64 5.48 2.07
C TYR A 71 -2.73 5.46 1.02
N ASN A 72 -3.84 4.80 1.33
CA ASN A 72 -5.01 4.83 0.47
C ASN A 72 -5.79 6.13 0.62
N ARG A 73 -6.21 6.73 -0.50
CA ARG A 73 -6.98 7.97 -0.52
C ARG A 73 -8.35 7.83 0.15
N LYS A 74 -9.03 6.69 0.01
CA LYS A 74 -10.39 6.51 0.52
C LYS A 74 -10.42 6.31 2.03
N PHE A 75 -9.50 5.49 2.54
CA PHE A 75 -9.52 5.01 3.92
C PHE A 75 -8.50 5.73 4.82
N ASN A 76 -7.50 6.40 4.24
CA ASN A 76 -6.35 6.97 4.94
C ASN A 76 -5.56 5.93 5.75
N ASP A 77 -5.63 4.66 5.35
CA ASP A 77 -4.88 3.55 5.93
C ASP A 77 -3.64 3.25 5.07
N PRO A 78 -2.49 2.92 5.70
CA PRO A 78 -1.26 2.56 5.00
C PRO A 78 -1.32 1.12 4.46
N ILE A 79 -0.47 0.84 3.47
CA ILE A 79 -0.14 -0.53 3.05
C ILE A 79 0.80 -1.13 4.09
N GLU A 80 0.43 -2.28 4.66
CA GLU A 80 1.24 -3.02 5.63
C GLU A 80 1.38 -4.50 5.20
N ILE A 81 2.49 -5.13 5.59
CA ILE A 81 2.67 -6.58 5.42
C ILE A 81 2.41 -7.23 6.78
N ASN A 82 1.29 -7.92 6.96
CA ASN A 82 1.10 -8.75 8.14
C ASN A 82 1.67 -10.15 7.88
N LEU A 83 2.73 -10.48 8.61
CA LEU A 83 3.25 -11.84 8.68
C LEU A 83 2.28 -12.66 9.53
N LYS A 84 1.38 -13.42 8.89
CA LYS A 84 0.61 -14.43 9.59
C LYS A 84 1.54 -15.61 9.87
N GLU A 85 1.83 -15.89 11.15
CA GLU A 85 2.84 -16.88 11.59
C GLU A 85 2.61 -18.32 11.09
N ASN A 86 1.46 -18.64 10.48
CA ASN A 86 0.96 -20.02 10.41
C ASN A 86 0.57 -20.51 9.00
N SER A 87 1.12 -19.97 7.91
CA SER A 87 0.90 -20.55 6.58
C SER A 87 2.17 -20.54 5.75
N ASN A 88 2.54 -21.71 5.26
CA ASN A 88 3.68 -21.95 4.39
C ASN A 88 3.75 -20.89 3.26
N ASP A 89 4.85 -20.12 3.27
CA ASP A 89 5.47 -19.40 2.15
C ASP A 89 4.72 -18.30 1.38
N GLU A 90 3.52 -17.87 1.78
CA GLU A 90 2.86 -16.71 1.16
C GLU A 90 2.58 -15.59 2.18
N GLN A 91 3.38 -14.51 2.11
CA GLN A 91 3.12 -13.27 2.83
C GLN A 91 1.87 -12.60 2.25
N GLN A 92 0.80 -12.50 3.03
CA GLN A 92 -0.41 -11.79 2.62
C GLN A 92 -0.27 -10.29 2.93
N LEU A 93 -0.58 -9.45 1.95
CA LEU A 93 -0.61 -7.99 2.07
C LEU A 93 -1.97 -7.56 2.61
N PHE A 94 -1.98 -6.75 3.67
CA PHE A 94 -3.21 -6.26 4.30
C PHE A 94 -3.15 -4.73 4.46
N GLY A 95 -4.31 -4.10 4.64
CA GLY A 95 -4.38 -2.78 5.24
C GLY A 95 -5.07 -2.90 6.57
N GLU A 96 -4.30 -2.92 7.64
CA GLU A 96 -4.86 -2.79 8.96
C GLU A 96 -3.87 -2.13 9.89
N LEU A 97 -4.16 -0.89 10.30
CA LEU A 97 -3.52 -0.27 11.46
C LEU A 97 -4.16 -0.86 12.73
N THR A 98 -3.61 -1.94 13.28
CA THR A 98 -3.84 -2.24 14.71
C THR A 98 -3.04 -1.22 15.53
N ARG A 99 -3.64 -0.04 15.74
CA ARG A 99 -3.12 1.02 16.61
C ARG A 99 -2.93 0.49 18.04
N THR A 100 -1.70 0.19 18.43
CA THR A 100 -1.17 0.47 19.79
C THR A 100 0.36 0.52 19.86
N ASP A 101 1.12 -0.12 18.96
CA ASP A 101 2.58 -0.26 19.13
C ASP A 101 3.38 -0.04 17.82
N VAL A 102 3.08 1.03 17.08
CA VAL A 102 3.69 1.25 15.76
C VAL A 102 5.16 1.69 15.90
N ASN A 103 6.09 0.74 15.73
CA ASN A 103 7.45 1.06 15.36
C ASN A 103 7.46 1.45 13.88
N PHE A 104 7.30 2.75 13.62
CA PHE A 104 7.14 3.36 12.30
C PHE A 104 8.20 2.93 11.27
N GLU A 105 9.38 2.51 11.71
CA GLU A 105 10.46 2.00 10.85
C GLU A 105 10.12 0.70 10.11
N HIS A 106 9.09 -0.05 10.52
CA HIS A 106 8.77 -1.38 9.95
C HIS A 106 7.75 -1.35 8.80
N TYR A 107 7.19 -0.19 8.46
CA TYR A 107 6.07 -0.08 7.50
C TYR A 107 6.38 0.79 6.27
N GLY A 108 7.64 1.20 6.13
CA GLY A 108 8.13 1.96 4.99
C GLY A 108 8.42 1.10 3.77
N TRP A 109 8.13 1.63 2.58
CA TRP A 109 8.43 1.00 1.31
C TRP A 109 9.61 1.69 0.62
N ASN A 110 10.58 0.89 0.18
CA ASN A 110 11.65 1.32 -0.71
C ASN A 110 11.28 1.00 -2.17
N PHE A 111 11.76 1.82 -3.11
CA PHE A 111 11.56 1.61 -4.54
C PHE A 111 12.88 1.35 -5.22
N GLU A 112 12.98 0.24 -5.94
CA GLU A 112 14.14 -0.11 -6.77
C GLU A 112 13.77 0.03 -8.26
N PRO A 113 14.70 0.49 -9.11
CA PRO A 113 14.52 0.45 -10.56
C PRO A 113 14.26 -0.99 -11.05
N LEU A 114 13.34 -1.12 -12.01
CA LEU A 114 13.06 -2.38 -12.71
C LEU A 114 14.20 -2.82 -13.63
#